data_AF-A0A378Y1D3-F1
#
_entry.id   AF-A0A378Y1D3-F1
#
_cell.length_a   1.000
_cell.length_b   1.000
_cell.length_c   1.000
_cell.angle_alpha   90.00
_cell.angle_beta   90.00
_cell.angle_gamma   90.00
#
_symmetry.space_group_name_H-M   'P 1'
#
loop_
_entity.id
_entity.type
_entity.pdbx_description
1 polymer ?
#
loop_
_entity_poly.entity_id
_entity_poly.type
_entity_poly.pdbx_seq_one_letter_code
_entity_poly.pdbx_strand_id
1 'polypeptide(L)'
;MGVLLKDIDKTNWTKCIFLTTDPDNNHYLLEKFVASNAVSIAQSKIERGWITKAIYDGDTIVGFAMYGYSEENDFFEICRLMIDHKFQRQGFGKRR
;
A
#
# COMPACT_ATOMS: atom_id res chain seq x y z
N MET A 1 -13.48 -5.09 -15.34
CA MET A 1 -13.04 -4.52 -14.05
C MET A 1 -11.65 -5.01 -13.75
N GLY A 2 -10.66 -4.12 -13.83
CA GLY A 2 -9.25 -4.44 -13.66
C GLY A 2 -8.67 -3.64 -12.50
N VAL A 3 -7.74 -4.26 -11.78
CA VAL A 3 -6.99 -3.60 -10.71
C VAL A 3 -5.90 -2.76 -11.35
N LEU A 4 -5.76 -1.50 -10.92
CA LEU A 4 -4.74 -0.59 -11.44
C LEU A 4 -3.81 -0.12 -10.33
N LEU A 5 -2.52 -0.04 -10.64
CA LEU A 5 -1.53 0.61 -9.79
C LEU A 5 -1.31 2.03 -10.28
N LYS A 6 -1.62 3.02 -9.45
CA LYS A 6 -1.39 4.44 -9.76
C LYS A 6 -0.35 5.02 -8.82
N ASP A 7 0.39 6.01 -9.30
CA ASP A 7 1.31 6.77 -8.47
C ASP A 7 0.58 7.46 -7.33
N ILE A 8 1.28 7.60 -6.21
CA ILE A 8 0.79 8.36 -5.07
C ILE A 8 1.21 9.82 -5.23
N ASP A 9 0.23 10.71 -5.29
CA ASP A 9 0.42 12.13 -5.52
C ASP A 9 -0.51 12.98 -4.62
N LYS A 10 -0.49 14.29 -4.84
CA LYS A 10 -1.28 15.28 -4.05
C LYS A 10 -2.78 15.00 -4.06
N THR A 11 -3.30 14.30 -5.07
CA THR A 11 -4.74 14.04 -5.24
C THR A 11 -5.22 12.80 -4.47
N ASN A 12 -4.33 11.86 -4.16
CA ASN A 12 -4.72 10.56 -3.63
C ASN A 12 -3.98 10.11 -2.35
N TRP A 13 -2.87 10.76 -1.97
CA TRP A 13 -2.06 10.33 -0.83
C TRP A 13 -2.84 10.24 0.49
N THR A 14 -3.74 11.20 0.76
CA THR A 14 -4.55 11.22 1.98
C THR A 14 -5.45 9.99 2.06
N LYS A 15 -6.06 9.59 0.94
CA LYS A 15 -6.88 8.39 0.88
C LYS A 15 -6.06 7.13 1.14
N CYS A 16 -4.82 7.07 0.63
CA CYS A 16 -3.92 5.95 0.85
C CYS A 16 -3.49 5.81 2.32
N ILE A 17 -3.16 6.89 3.01
CA ILE A 17 -2.71 6.82 4.42
C ILE A 17 -3.84 6.42 5.38
N PHE A 18 -5.10 6.61 4.97
CA PHE A 18 -6.28 6.24 5.75
C PHE A 18 -6.83 4.85 5.42
N LEU A 19 -6.16 4.06 4.58
CA LEU A 19 -6.50 2.64 4.46
C LEU A 19 -6.01 1.91 5.71
N THR A 20 -6.77 0.91 6.16
CA THR A 20 -6.40 0.10 7.33
C THR A 20 -6.84 -1.35 7.18
N THR A 21 -6.06 -2.26 7.79
CA THR A 21 -6.45 -3.66 7.94
C THR A 21 -7.28 -3.92 9.20
N ASP A 22 -7.41 -2.92 10.08
CA ASP A 22 -8.18 -3.01 11.32
C ASP A 22 -9.71 -2.94 11.01
N PRO A 23 -10.49 -3.96 11.37
CA PRO A 23 -11.95 -3.96 11.19
C PRO A 23 -12.69 -2.83 11.92
N ASP A 24 -12.13 -2.32 13.01
CA ASP A 24 -12.69 -1.24 13.83
C ASP A 24 -12.31 0.16 13.29
N ASN A 25 -11.61 0.23 12.16
CA ASN A 25 -11.11 1.48 11.55
C ASN A 25 -10.16 2.26 12.46
N ASN A 26 -9.35 1.56 13.28
CA ASN A 26 -8.23 2.18 13.97
C ASN A 26 -7.01 2.27 13.04
N HIS A 27 -6.23 3.34 13.20
CA HIS A 27 -5.11 3.66 12.32
C HIS A 27 -3.85 3.79 13.18
N TYR A 28 -3.04 2.75 13.19
CA TYR A 28 -1.82 2.71 13.98
C TYR A 28 -0.62 3.04 13.10
N LEU A 29 0.45 3.60 13.69
CA LEU A 29 1.71 3.77 12.96
C LEU A 29 2.29 2.41 12.52
N LEU A 30 2.13 1.40 13.37
CA LEU A 30 2.44 0.00 13.13
C LEU A 30 1.14 -0.79 13.21
N GLU A 31 0.65 -1.24 12.05
CA GLU A 31 -0.47 -2.18 12.00
C GLU A 31 0.01 -3.57 12.43
N LYS A 32 -0.93 -4.46 12.76
CA LYS A 32 -0.65 -5.79 13.34
C LYS A 32 0.37 -6.64 12.56
N PHE A 33 0.48 -6.45 11.25
CA PHE A 33 1.35 -7.23 10.38
C PHE A 33 2.24 -6.39 9.44
N VAL A 34 2.00 -5.08 9.35
CA VAL A 34 2.71 -4.17 8.42
C VAL A 34 2.85 -2.78 9.03
N ALA A 35 3.82 -1.97 8.59
CA ALA A 35 3.81 -0.55 8.92
C ALA A 35 2.64 0.15 8.21
N SER A 36 2.15 1.25 8.78
CA SER A 36 1.13 2.08 8.13
C SER A 36 1.57 2.56 6.75
N ASN A 37 0.60 2.85 5.89
CA ASN A 37 0.87 3.41 4.57
C ASN A 37 1.57 4.78 4.68
N ALA A 38 1.31 5.56 5.74
CA ALA A 38 2.00 6.82 6.00
C ALA A 38 3.51 6.63 6.23
N VAL A 39 3.87 5.71 7.13
CA VAL A 39 5.28 5.34 7.38
C VAL A 39 5.93 4.81 6.10
N SER A 40 5.18 4.04 5.32
CA SER A 40 5.67 3.46 4.07
C SER A 40 6.01 4.50 3.00
N ILE A 41 5.13 5.49 2.83
CA ILE A 41 5.38 6.60 1.92
C ILE A 41 6.59 7.40 2.40
N ALA A 42 6.68 7.71 3.70
CA ALA A 42 7.83 8.42 4.26
C ALA A 42 9.15 7.68 4.04
N GLN A 43 9.18 6.37 4.31
CA GLN A 43 10.34 5.50 4.06
C GLN A 43 10.79 5.59 2.59
N SER A 44 9.86 5.49 1.64
CA SER A 44 10.19 5.57 0.20
C SER A 44 10.77 6.91 -0.27
N LYS A 45 10.67 7.96 0.55
CA LYS A 45 11.28 9.28 0.28
C LYS A 45 12.66 9.44 0.89
N ILE A 46 13.01 8.60 1.85
CA ILE A 46 14.27 8.63 2.58
C ILE A 46 15.23 7.58 1.98
N GLU A 47 14.72 6.37 1.79
CA GLU A 47 15.45 5.23 1.22
C GLU A 47 15.28 5.19 -0.31
N ARG A 48 16.39 4.94 -1.02
CA ARG A 48 16.38 4.80 -2.48
C ARG A 48 15.82 3.44 -2.88
N GLY A 49 15.31 3.34 -4.11
CA GLY A 49 14.88 2.07 -4.70
C GLY A 49 13.42 1.67 -4.45
N TRP A 50 12.74 2.28 -3.48
CA TRP A 50 11.34 2.01 -3.19
C TRP A 50 10.37 2.73 -4.11
N ILE A 51 9.40 1.98 -4.63
CA ILE A 51 8.28 2.47 -5.40
C ILE A 51 7.01 2.23 -4.60
N THR A 52 6.20 3.28 -4.42
CA THR A 52 4.89 3.20 -3.76
C THR A 52 3.78 3.40 -4.76
N LYS A 53 2.74 2.57 -4.67
CA LYS A 53 1.56 2.61 -5.55
C LYS A 53 0.28 2.48 -4.76
N ALA A 54 -0.73 3.22 -5.18
CA ALA A 54 -2.10 3.06 -4.75
C ALA A 54 -2.78 1.98 -5.62
N ILE A 55 -3.51 1.06 -5.00
CA ILE A 55 -4.26 0.01 -5.68
C ILE A 55 -5.69 0.49 -5.89
N TYR A 56 -6.15 0.51 -7.14
CA TYR A 56 -7.48 0.94 -7.53
C TYR A 56 -8.33 -0.20 -8.08
N ASP A 57 -9.63 -0.19 -7.78
CA ASP A 57 -10.67 -0.88 -8.54
C ASP A 57 -11.60 0.18 -9.15
N GLY A 58 -11.48 0.39 -10.47
CA GLY A 58 -12.06 1.56 -11.13
C GLY A 58 -11.48 2.87 -10.56
N ASP A 59 -12.35 3.70 -9.98
CA ASP A 59 -11.97 4.99 -9.37
C ASP A 59 -11.82 4.92 -7.84
N THR A 60 -12.04 3.74 -7.24
CA THR A 60 -11.95 3.52 -5.80
C THR A 60 -10.57 3.01 -5.42
N ILE A 61 -9.93 3.64 -4.44
CA ILE A 61 -8.71 3.10 -3.84
C ILE A 61 -9.09 1.99 -2.88
N VAL A 62 -8.52 0.81 -3.09
CA VAL A 62 -8.80 -0.40 -2.30
C VAL A 62 -7.58 -0.89 -1.52
N GLY A 63 -6.40 -0.36 -1.81
CA GLY A 63 -5.15 -0.85 -1.21
C GLY A 63 -3.92 -0.01 -1.51
N PHE A 64 -2.79 -0.52 -1.06
CA PHE A 64 -1.46 0.06 -1.15
C PHE A 64 -0.42 -1.02 -1.45
N ALA A 65 0.57 -0.68 -2.27
CA ALA A 65 1.73 -1.52 -2.53
C ALA A 65 3.03 -0.72 -2.41
N MET A 66 4.06 -1.33 -1.84
CA MET A 66 5.43 -0.85 -1.87
C MET A 66 6.35 -1.99 -2.31
N TYR A 67 7.13 -1.74 -3.36
CA TYR A 67 8.05 -2.71 -3.92
C TYR A 67 9.27 -1.99 -4.51
N GLY A 68 10.38 -2.69 -4.65
CA GLY A 68 11.62 -2.04 -5.08
C GLY A 68 12.84 -2.91 -4.87
N TYR A 69 13.99 -2.35 -5.19
CA TYR A 69 15.26 -2.95 -4.81
C TYR A 69 15.53 -2.67 -3.34
N SER A 70 15.72 -3.72 -2.55
CA SER A 70 16.12 -3.61 -1.16
C SER A 70 17.64 -3.60 -1.07
N GLU A 71 18.24 -2.45 -0.75
CA GLU A 71 19.69 -2.34 -0.57
C GLU A 71 20.18 -3.17 0.62
N GLU A 72 19.34 -3.35 1.64
CA GLU A 72 19.65 -4.17 2.83
C GLU A 72 19.70 -5.66 2.49
N ASN A 73 18.74 -6.13 1.69
CA ASN A 73 18.60 -7.56 1.39
C ASN A 73 19.27 -7.97 0.05
N ASP A 74 19.74 -7.02 -0.76
CA ASP A 74 20.38 -7.21 -2.06
C ASP A 74 19.51 -7.94 -3.11
N PHE A 75 18.19 -7.71 -3.08
CA PHE A 75 17.26 -8.21 -4.10
C PHE A 75 16.00 -7.35 -4.27
N PHE A 76 15.24 -7.59 -5.34
CA PHE A 76 13.94 -6.95 -5.57
C PHE A 76 12.84 -7.61 -4.77
N GLU A 77 12.11 -6.83 -3.98
CA GLU A 77 11.04 -7.34 -3.12
C GLU A 77 9.75 -6.53 -3.18
N ILE A 78 8.64 -7.22 -2.89
CA ILE A 78 7.37 -6.58 -2.54
C ILE A 78 7.37 -6.41 -1.02
N CYS A 79 7.92 -5.29 -0.56
CA CYS A 79 8.05 -5.01 0.87
C CYS A 79 6.68 -4.86 1.55
N ARG A 80 5.69 -4.27 0.87
CA ARG A 80 4.33 -4.13 1.42
C ARG A 80 3.26 -4.36 0.38
N LEU A 81 2.23 -5.10 0.78
CA LEU A 81 0.98 -5.23 0.06
C LEU A 81 -0.16 -5.20 1.08
N MET A 82 -1.00 -4.17 1.00
CA MET A 82 -2.10 -3.95 1.92
C MET A 82 -3.40 -3.75 1.14
N ILE A 83 -4.45 -4.48 1.52
CA ILE A 83 -5.81 -4.25 1.06
C ILE A 83 -6.61 -3.82 2.28
N ASP A 84 -7.35 -2.73 2.15
CA ASP A 84 -8.21 -2.22 3.23
C ASP A 84 -9.24 -3.28 3.63
N HIS A 85 -9.52 -3.40 4.93
CA HIS A 85 -10.40 -4.43 5.49
C HIS A 85 -11.76 -4.50 4.79
N LYS A 86 -12.29 -3.38 4.28
CA LYS A 86 -13.58 -3.31 3.56
C LYS A 86 -13.54 -4.06 2.22
N PHE A 87 -12.36 -4.25 1.64
CA PHE A 87 -12.15 -4.87 0.33
C PHE A 87 -11.42 -6.23 0.42
N GLN A 88 -11.06 -6.69 1.60
CA GLN A 88 -10.42 -8.00 1.77
C GLN A 88 -11.37 -9.15 1.37
N ARG A 89 -10.78 -10.31 1.04
CA ARG A 89 -11.49 -11.54 0.59
C ARG A 89 -12.29 -11.41 -0.71
N GLN A 90 -12.11 -10.31 -1.46
CA GLN A 90 -12.75 -10.08 -2.76
C GLN A 90 -11.81 -10.37 -3.96
N GLY A 91 -10.63 -10.94 -3.70
CA GLY A 91 -9.67 -11.35 -4.74
C GLY A 91 -8.67 -10.27 -5.20
N PHE A 92 -8.70 -9.07 -4.62
CA PHE A 92 -7.78 -7.97 -4.98
C PHE A 92 -6.29 -8.31 -4.77
N GLY A 93 -5.95 -9.17 -3.82
CA GLY A 93 -4.56 -9.60 -3.59
C GLY A 93 -4.05 -10.72 -4.52
N LYS A 94 -4.92 -11.32 -5.35
CA LYS A 94 -4.57 -12.50 -6.19
C LYS A 94 -4.77 -12.27 -7.69
N ARG A 95 -5.45 -11.18 -8.08
CA ARG A 95 -5.81 -10.94 -9.50
C ARG A 95 -4.54 -10.92 -10.36
N ARG A 96 -4.51 -11.83 -11.35
CA ARG A 96 -3.52 -11.90 -12.42
C ARG A 96 -3.87 -10.92 -13.53
#